data_AF-A0A1F6EUF3-F1
#
_entry.id   AF-A0A1F6EUF3-F1
#
_cell.length_a   1.000
_cell.length_b   1.000
_cell.length_c   1.000
_cell.angle_alpha   90.00
_cell.angle_beta   90.00
_cell.angle_gamma   90.00
#
_symmetry.space_group_name_H-M   'P 1'
#
loop_
_entity.id
_entity.type
_entity.pdbx_description
1 polymer ?
#
loop_
_entity_poly.entity_id
_entity_poly.type
_entity_poly.pdbx_seq_one_letter_code
_entity_poly.pdbx_strand_id
1 'polypeptide(L)'
;AAHAAARSRGVPLYEYIRSLSSAPREPVLPVPQCNILNGGAHTNWESTDIQEFMVMPVGAPSFREGLRMVAEIFHALKKVLQEKAFGTTVGDEGGFAPKVTGNEEALTLIAEAIEKAGYKLGTDVVLALDVAPSEFFESGVYKLPKEGKKLSSAEMVAWYGELKKRYPIPSIEDGLAEDDWDGWRNMTVALGKDTQLVGDDLLVTNVNFLERAIKEKAANAILIKVNQIGTLTETVAAVDMAHASGWKAVISHRSGETEDTTIAHLAVGLATGQIKTGSTSRTDRVAKYNELLRIEEMLGSNAKFAGNVFL
;
A
#
# COMPACT_ATOMS: atom_id res chain seq x y z
N ALA A 1 14.83 -12.29 18.15
CA ALA A 1 15.92 -13.20 17.72
C ALA A 1 16.74 -12.63 16.57
N ALA A 2 16.14 -12.32 15.41
CA ALA A 2 16.86 -11.83 14.22
C ALA A 2 17.74 -10.59 14.49
N HIS A 3 17.21 -9.59 15.20
CA HIS A 3 17.96 -8.42 15.66
C HIS A 3 19.26 -8.77 16.41
N ALA A 4 19.20 -9.73 17.33
CA ALA A 4 20.36 -10.17 18.10
C ALA A 4 21.35 -10.96 17.22
N ALA A 5 20.85 -11.79 16.30
CA ALA A 5 21.67 -12.55 15.37
C ALA A 5 22.42 -11.65 14.37
N ALA A 6 21.76 -10.62 13.84
CA ALA A 6 22.39 -9.62 12.98
C ALA A 6 23.53 -8.89 13.71
N ARG A 7 23.27 -8.41 14.94
CA ARG A 7 24.30 -7.78 15.78
C ARG A 7 25.46 -8.70 16.12
N SER A 8 25.19 -9.96 16.48
CA SER A 8 26.22 -10.96 16.77
C SER A 8 27.12 -11.24 15.55
N ARG A 9 26.55 -11.19 14.35
CA ARG A 9 27.28 -11.34 13.08
C ARG A 9 27.94 -10.04 12.58
N GLY A 10 27.71 -8.91 13.23
CA GLY A 10 28.23 -7.60 12.81
C GLY A 10 27.69 -7.13 11.46
N VAL A 11 26.48 -7.55 11.06
CA VAL A 11 25.84 -7.16 9.79
C VAL A 11 24.58 -6.33 10.04
N PRO A 12 24.21 -5.41 9.12
CA PRO A 12 22.92 -4.73 9.18
C PRO A 12 21.74 -5.72 9.18
N LEU A 13 20.62 -5.35 9.79
CA LEU A 13 19.46 -6.24 9.90
C LEU A 13 18.88 -6.64 8.53
N TYR A 14 18.86 -5.72 7.56
CA TYR A 14 18.34 -6.03 6.22
C TYR A 14 19.21 -7.08 5.50
N GLU A 15 20.54 -7.07 5.68
CA GLU A 15 21.43 -8.12 5.15
C GLU A 15 21.22 -9.45 5.86
N TYR A 16 21.01 -9.43 7.18
CA TYR A 16 20.67 -10.65 7.89
C TYR A 16 19.36 -11.25 7.39
N ILE A 17 18.31 -10.43 7.23
CA ILE A 17 17.01 -10.84 6.68
C ILE A 17 17.16 -11.41 5.27
N ARG A 18 17.92 -10.74 4.40
CA ARG A 18 18.24 -11.21 3.05
C ARG A 18 18.78 -12.64 3.09
N SER A 19 19.68 -12.94 4.03
CA SER A 19 20.28 -14.27 4.18
C SER A 19 19.31 -15.37 4.65
N LEU A 20 18.10 -15.01 5.12
CA LEU A 20 17.06 -15.96 5.51
C LEU A 20 16.19 -16.40 4.34
N SER A 21 16.16 -15.63 3.24
CA SER A 21 15.42 -16.00 2.03
C SER A 21 16.06 -17.23 1.38
N SER A 22 15.21 -18.11 0.85
CA SER A 22 15.62 -19.27 0.05
C SER A 22 16.13 -18.88 -1.34
N ALA A 23 15.74 -17.69 -1.82
CA ALA A 23 16.13 -17.14 -3.12
C ALA A 23 16.52 -15.65 -2.96
N PRO A 24 17.63 -15.34 -2.28
CA PRO A 24 18.00 -13.98 -1.92
C PRO A 24 18.19 -13.10 -3.16
N ARG A 25 17.56 -11.93 -3.13
CA ARG A 25 17.68 -10.90 -4.17
C ARG A 25 18.59 -9.78 -3.71
N GLU A 26 19.04 -8.94 -4.64
CA GLU A 26 19.77 -7.72 -4.29
C GLU A 26 18.85 -6.74 -3.54
N PRO A 27 19.30 -6.14 -2.43
CA PRO A 27 18.52 -5.15 -1.70
C PRO A 27 18.05 -4.01 -2.61
N VAL A 28 16.81 -3.59 -2.41
CA VAL A 28 16.22 -2.44 -3.10
C VAL A 28 15.39 -1.62 -2.12
N LEU A 29 15.52 -0.31 -2.19
CA LEU A 29 14.69 0.62 -1.45
C LEU A 29 13.28 0.61 -2.04
N PRO A 30 12.24 0.40 -1.21
CA PRO A 30 10.87 0.24 -1.68
C PRO A 30 10.24 1.58 -2.07
N VAL A 31 9.35 1.55 -3.06
CA VAL A 31 8.44 2.68 -3.34
C VAL A 31 7.34 2.68 -2.27
N PRO A 32 7.17 3.79 -1.54
CA PRO A 32 6.16 3.83 -0.48
C PRO A 32 4.77 4.09 -1.07
N GLN A 33 3.79 3.32 -0.58
CA GLN A 33 2.36 3.58 -0.74
C GLN A 33 1.91 4.37 0.48
N CYS A 34 1.87 5.71 0.35
CA CYS A 34 1.64 6.59 1.48
C CYS A 34 0.17 6.98 1.56
N ASN A 35 -0.53 6.49 2.58
CA ASN A 35 -1.89 6.92 2.91
C ASN A 35 -1.90 8.43 3.25
N ILE A 36 -2.68 9.21 2.52
CA ILE A 36 -2.82 10.66 2.75
C ILE A 36 -4.26 11.08 3.06
N LEU A 37 -5.24 10.22 2.79
CA LEU A 37 -6.64 10.45 3.08
C LEU A 37 -7.33 9.14 3.46
N ASN A 38 -8.09 9.17 4.54
CA ASN A 38 -8.82 8.06 5.12
C ASN A 38 -10.34 8.17 4.87
N GLY A 39 -10.96 6.99 4.82
CA GLY A 39 -12.39 6.78 4.70
C GLY A 39 -12.84 5.51 5.37
N GLY A 40 -13.93 4.92 4.87
CA GLY A 40 -14.45 3.63 5.33
C GLY A 40 -14.57 3.56 6.85
N ALA A 41 -14.24 2.39 7.40
CA ALA A 41 -14.22 2.14 8.84
C ALA A 41 -13.26 3.07 9.61
N HIS A 42 -12.13 3.49 9.00
CA HIS A 42 -11.17 4.41 9.64
C HIS A 42 -11.76 5.80 9.95
N THR A 43 -12.90 6.13 9.37
CA THR A 43 -13.61 7.41 9.62
C THR A 43 -15.01 7.21 10.18
N ASN A 44 -15.34 6.00 10.68
CA ASN A 44 -16.70 5.60 11.03
C ASN A 44 -17.69 5.88 9.87
N TRP A 45 -17.25 5.66 8.62
CA TRP A 45 -18.03 5.89 7.40
C TRP A 45 -18.49 7.35 7.21
N GLU A 46 -17.83 8.32 7.86
CA GLU A 46 -18.21 9.74 7.73
C GLU A 46 -17.59 10.41 6.50
N SER A 47 -16.50 9.89 5.95
CA SER A 47 -15.76 10.46 4.80
C SER A 47 -16.15 9.80 3.47
N THR A 48 -15.53 8.68 3.11
CA THR A 48 -15.71 7.94 1.84
C THR A 48 -16.05 6.48 2.08
N ASP A 49 -16.40 5.73 1.02
CA ASP A 49 -16.59 4.28 1.12
C ASP A 49 -15.24 3.54 1.13
N ILE A 50 -14.31 3.98 0.26
CA ILE A 50 -12.92 3.48 0.23
C ILE A 50 -12.21 3.85 1.54
N GLN A 51 -11.45 2.90 2.10
CA GLN A 51 -10.77 3.04 3.39
C GLN A 51 -9.51 3.90 3.33
N GLU A 52 -8.63 3.70 2.35
CA GLU A 52 -7.41 4.51 2.20
C GLU A 52 -7.16 4.95 0.77
N PHE A 53 -6.74 6.21 0.63
CA PHE A 53 -6.24 6.79 -0.61
C PHE A 53 -4.78 7.12 -0.44
N MET A 54 -3.95 6.49 -1.27
CA MET A 54 -2.51 6.55 -1.17
C MET A 54 -1.89 7.23 -2.39
N VAL A 55 -0.76 7.88 -2.18
CA VAL A 55 0.13 8.35 -3.25
C VAL A 55 1.41 7.53 -3.29
N MET A 56 1.88 7.27 -4.51
CA MET A 56 3.12 6.54 -4.78
C MET A 56 4.05 7.40 -5.65
N PRO A 57 5.24 7.81 -5.16
CA PRO A 57 6.16 8.69 -5.89
C PRO A 57 7.01 7.90 -6.91
N VAL A 58 6.36 7.31 -7.91
CA VAL A 58 6.99 6.40 -8.88
C VAL A 58 8.01 7.05 -9.82
N GLY A 59 7.94 8.37 -10.00
CA GLY A 59 8.90 9.14 -10.80
C GLY A 59 10.15 9.60 -10.04
N ALA A 60 10.25 9.31 -8.73
CA ALA A 60 11.38 9.71 -7.93
C ALA A 60 12.67 8.96 -8.32
N PRO A 61 13.84 9.63 -8.33
CA PRO A 61 15.12 8.97 -8.64
C PRO A 61 15.69 8.17 -7.46
N SER A 62 15.20 8.40 -6.24
CA SER A 62 15.67 7.77 -5.01
C SER A 62 14.56 7.73 -3.96
N PHE A 63 14.77 6.97 -2.89
CA PHE A 63 13.78 6.89 -1.81
C PHE A 63 13.67 8.23 -1.07
N ARG A 64 14.80 8.90 -0.78
CA ARG A 64 14.79 10.24 -0.17
C ARG A 64 13.99 11.25 -0.97
N GLU A 65 14.19 11.30 -2.28
CA GLU A 65 13.44 12.22 -3.13
C GLU A 65 11.95 11.83 -3.18
N GLY A 66 11.63 10.54 -3.26
CA GLY A 66 10.24 10.07 -3.24
C GLY A 66 9.52 10.42 -1.93
N LEU A 67 10.18 10.22 -0.78
CA LEU A 67 9.64 10.59 0.52
C LEU A 67 9.41 12.11 0.64
N ARG A 68 10.34 12.92 0.12
CA ARG A 68 10.18 14.38 0.05
C ARG A 68 8.96 14.77 -0.77
N MET A 69 8.77 14.16 -1.95
CA MET A 69 7.59 14.40 -2.80
C MET A 69 6.29 14.14 -2.04
N VAL A 70 6.19 13.01 -1.36
CA VAL A 70 5.00 12.67 -0.56
C VAL A 70 4.77 13.69 0.55
N ALA A 71 5.81 14.10 1.28
CA ALA A 71 5.67 15.08 2.36
C ALA A 71 5.18 16.44 1.84
N GLU A 72 5.68 16.89 0.69
CA GLU A 72 5.22 18.11 0.03
C GLU A 72 3.74 18.02 -0.38
N ILE A 73 3.33 16.88 -0.95
CA ILE A 73 1.93 16.60 -1.31
C ILE A 73 1.03 16.57 -0.08
N PHE A 74 1.45 15.92 1.01
CA PHE A 74 0.70 15.87 2.25
C PHE A 74 0.45 17.28 2.82
N HIS A 75 1.47 18.14 2.81
CA HIS A 75 1.32 19.53 3.26
C HIS A 75 0.52 20.40 2.29
N ALA A 76 0.60 20.14 0.97
CA ALA A 76 -0.27 20.78 -0.02
C ALA A 76 -1.73 20.38 0.19
N LEU A 77 -2.01 19.09 0.43
CA LEU A 77 -3.35 18.58 0.70
C LEU A 77 -3.94 19.23 1.95
N LYS A 78 -3.15 19.40 3.02
CA LYS A 78 -3.59 20.14 4.21
C LYS A 78 -4.11 21.54 3.86
N LYS A 79 -3.41 22.28 2.99
CA LYS A 79 -3.82 23.62 2.56
C LYS A 79 -5.08 23.59 1.71
N VAL A 80 -5.16 22.67 0.74
CA VAL A 80 -6.37 22.46 -0.09
C VAL A 80 -7.60 22.20 0.77
N LEU A 81 -7.47 21.32 1.77
CA LEU A 81 -8.55 21.00 2.70
C LEU A 81 -8.98 22.24 3.50
N GLN A 82 -8.03 23.02 4.02
CA GLN A 82 -8.33 24.25 4.77
C GLN A 82 -9.02 25.32 3.91
N GLU A 83 -8.56 25.52 2.66
CA GLU A 83 -9.15 26.46 1.71
C GLU A 83 -10.61 26.13 1.38
N LYS A 84 -10.95 24.83 1.38
CA LYS A 84 -12.31 24.33 1.16
C LYS A 84 -13.08 24.07 2.46
N ALA A 85 -12.58 24.55 3.59
CA ALA A 85 -13.18 24.42 4.91
C ALA A 85 -13.40 22.98 5.43
N PHE A 86 -12.60 22.02 4.94
CA PHE A 86 -12.55 20.68 5.51
C PHE A 86 -11.66 20.61 6.75
N GLY A 87 -11.93 19.63 7.61
CA GLY A 87 -11.07 19.30 8.75
C GLY A 87 -9.72 18.72 8.32
N THR A 88 -8.66 19.04 9.07
CA THR A 88 -7.30 18.53 8.82
C THR A 88 -6.73 17.75 10.01
N THR A 89 -7.61 17.13 10.81
CA THR A 89 -7.20 16.13 11.80
C THR A 89 -6.77 14.87 11.06
N VAL A 90 -5.83 14.14 11.68
CA VAL A 90 -5.29 12.90 11.10
C VAL A 90 -5.84 11.67 11.83
N GLY A 91 -6.04 10.57 11.11
CA GLY A 91 -6.42 9.27 11.66
C GLY A 91 -5.21 8.50 12.23
N ASP A 92 -5.41 7.20 12.45
CA ASP A 92 -4.41 6.31 13.05
C ASP A 92 -3.15 6.16 12.17
N GLU A 93 -3.32 6.12 10.85
CA GLU A 93 -2.26 6.02 9.86
C GLU A 93 -1.63 7.38 9.52
N GLY A 94 -2.13 8.48 10.10
CA GLY A 94 -1.60 9.83 9.89
C GLY A 94 -2.10 10.55 8.63
N GLY A 95 -2.96 9.93 7.83
CA GLY A 95 -3.69 10.56 6.73
C GLY A 95 -4.86 11.43 7.23
N PHE A 96 -5.33 12.39 6.42
CA PHE A 96 -6.46 13.24 6.79
C PHE A 96 -7.79 12.49 6.70
N ALA A 97 -8.80 12.92 7.46
CA ALA A 97 -10.16 12.35 7.40
C ALA A 97 -11.20 13.47 7.18
N PRO A 98 -11.19 14.15 6.01
CA PRO A 98 -12.16 15.20 5.72
C PRO A 98 -13.56 14.62 5.49
N LYS A 99 -14.61 15.35 5.90
CA LYS A 99 -16.00 14.95 5.64
C LYS A 99 -16.41 15.31 4.21
N VAL A 100 -15.92 14.53 3.25
CA VAL A 100 -16.26 14.66 1.82
C VAL A 100 -17.60 14.00 1.51
N THR A 101 -18.16 14.29 0.33
CA THR A 101 -19.45 13.75 -0.12
C THR A 101 -19.34 12.37 -0.80
N GLY A 102 -18.14 11.95 -1.21
CA GLY A 102 -17.92 10.67 -1.87
C GLY A 102 -16.48 10.44 -2.31
N ASN A 103 -16.23 9.26 -2.90
CA ASN A 103 -14.88 8.82 -3.27
C ASN A 103 -14.25 9.73 -4.34
N GLU A 104 -15.08 10.24 -5.27
CA GLU A 104 -14.64 11.15 -6.33
C GLU A 104 -14.08 12.48 -5.80
N GLU A 105 -14.72 13.05 -4.77
CA GLU A 105 -14.27 14.31 -4.19
C GLU A 105 -12.91 14.13 -3.51
N ALA A 106 -12.71 13.01 -2.79
CA ALA A 106 -11.41 12.66 -2.22
C ALA A 106 -10.30 12.58 -3.29
N LEU A 107 -10.56 11.87 -4.40
CA LEU A 107 -9.61 11.76 -5.51
C LEU A 107 -9.30 13.12 -6.15
N THR A 108 -10.32 13.97 -6.31
CA THR A 108 -10.17 15.33 -6.85
C THR A 108 -9.30 16.20 -5.95
N LEU A 109 -9.52 16.16 -4.64
CA LEU A 109 -8.73 16.92 -3.66
C LEU A 109 -7.26 16.47 -3.65
N ILE A 110 -7.02 15.16 -3.75
CA ILE A 110 -5.67 14.60 -3.84
C ILE A 110 -4.99 15.04 -5.14
N ALA A 111 -5.68 14.97 -6.28
CA ALA A 111 -5.15 15.43 -7.55
C ALA A 111 -4.78 16.92 -7.52
N GLU A 112 -5.64 17.77 -6.95
CA GLU A 112 -5.36 19.20 -6.76
C GLU A 112 -4.13 19.41 -5.87
N ALA A 113 -3.97 18.63 -4.81
CA ALA A 113 -2.81 18.71 -3.92
C ALA A 113 -1.50 18.31 -4.60
N ILE A 114 -1.53 17.26 -5.43
CA ILE A 114 -0.38 16.81 -6.23
C ILE A 114 0.07 17.92 -7.19
N GLU A 115 -0.89 18.53 -7.90
CA GLU A 115 -0.60 19.65 -8.81
C GLU A 115 -0.05 20.87 -8.06
N LYS A 116 -0.66 21.27 -6.94
CA LYS A 116 -0.19 22.39 -6.10
C LYS A 116 1.19 22.15 -5.48
N ALA A 117 1.58 20.89 -5.27
CA ALA A 117 2.93 20.52 -4.86
C ALA A 117 3.95 20.55 -6.01
N GLY A 118 3.50 20.79 -7.25
CA GLY A 118 4.37 20.91 -8.43
C GLY A 118 4.68 19.58 -9.12
N TYR A 119 3.89 18.53 -8.86
CA TYR A 119 4.08 17.20 -9.43
C TYR A 119 2.99 16.84 -10.45
N LYS A 120 3.33 15.95 -11.39
CA LYS A 120 2.43 15.44 -12.41
C LYS A 120 1.82 14.10 -11.98
N LEU A 121 0.51 14.10 -11.76
CA LEU A 121 -0.27 12.89 -11.56
C LEU A 121 -0.15 11.97 -12.80
N GLY A 122 0.17 10.70 -12.58
CA GLY A 122 0.38 9.67 -13.60
C GLY A 122 1.82 9.52 -14.08
N THR A 123 2.70 10.50 -13.82
CA THR A 123 4.13 10.44 -14.22
C THR A 123 5.06 10.48 -13.01
N ASP A 124 4.94 11.53 -12.20
CA ASP A 124 5.77 11.70 -11.01
C ASP A 124 5.19 10.90 -9.84
N VAL A 125 3.86 10.90 -9.75
CA VAL A 125 3.08 10.29 -8.67
C VAL A 125 1.88 9.56 -9.25
N VAL A 126 1.60 8.36 -8.77
CA VAL A 126 0.36 7.62 -9.08
C VAL A 126 -0.43 7.39 -7.80
N LEU A 127 -1.69 6.97 -7.94
CA LEU A 127 -2.56 6.67 -6.80
C LEU A 127 -2.59 5.16 -6.51
N ALA A 128 -2.80 4.80 -5.25
CA ALA A 128 -3.18 3.45 -4.86
C ALA A 128 -4.36 3.53 -3.91
N LEU A 129 -5.20 2.49 -3.92
CA LEU A 129 -6.39 2.41 -3.09
C LEU A 129 -6.33 1.16 -2.21
N ASP A 130 -6.80 1.29 -0.98
CA ASP A 130 -7.23 0.17 -0.14
C ASP A 130 -8.72 0.35 0.13
N VAL A 131 -9.51 -0.57 -0.41
CA VAL A 131 -10.97 -0.43 -0.42
C VAL A 131 -11.62 -1.03 0.82
N ALA A 132 -11.07 -2.11 1.37
CA ALA A 132 -11.60 -2.87 2.51
C ALA A 132 -13.13 -3.13 2.46
N PRO A 133 -13.66 -3.75 1.38
CA PRO A 133 -15.08 -3.86 1.10
C PRO A 133 -15.79 -4.91 1.94
N SER A 134 -15.07 -5.81 2.61
CA SER A 134 -15.65 -6.80 3.54
C SER A 134 -16.56 -6.14 4.58
N GLU A 135 -16.24 -4.91 4.99
CA GLU A 135 -17.04 -4.12 5.95
C GLU A 135 -18.38 -3.61 5.40
N PHE A 136 -18.53 -3.54 4.07
CA PHE A 136 -19.76 -3.10 3.40
C PHE A 136 -20.33 -4.13 2.41
N PHE A 137 -19.82 -5.35 2.44
CA PHE A 137 -20.33 -6.47 1.67
C PHE A 137 -21.33 -7.26 2.52
N GLU A 138 -22.57 -7.35 2.05
CA GLU A 138 -23.62 -8.06 2.77
C GLU A 138 -24.53 -8.78 1.79
N SER A 139 -24.71 -10.09 1.99
CA SER A 139 -25.59 -10.94 1.19
C SER A 139 -25.28 -10.92 -0.32
N GLY A 140 -23.99 -10.95 -0.69
CA GLY A 140 -23.57 -10.96 -2.10
C GLY A 140 -23.60 -9.60 -2.79
N VAL A 141 -23.82 -8.52 -2.04
CA VAL A 141 -23.96 -7.16 -2.57
C VAL A 141 -23.02 -6.21 -1.82
N TYR A 142 -22.24 -5.43 -2.57
CA TYR A 142 -21.42 -4.34 -2.07
C TYR A 142 -22.29 -3.08 -1.94
N LYS A 143 -22.42 -2.57 -0.72
CA LYS A 143 -23.24 -1.38 -0.41
C LYS A 143 -22.30 -0.18 -0.22
N LEU A 144 -22.28 0.74 -1.18
CA LEU A 144 -21.45 1.94 -1.13
C LEU A 144 -22.33 3.12 -0.71
N PRO A 145 -22.49 3.40 0.60
CA PRO A 145 -23.39 4.43 1.08
C PRO A 145 -23.03 5.84 0.60
N LYS A 146 -21.75 6.19 0.46
CA LYS A 146 -21.35 7.53 -0.02
C LYS A 146 -21.60 7.71 -1.51
N GLU A 147 -21.47 6.64 -2.29
CA GLU A 147 -21.88 6.64 -3.69
C GLU A 147 -23.40 6.48 -3.88
N GLY A 148 -24.13 6.05 -2.84
CA GLY A 148 -25.54 5.67 -2.95
C GLY A 148 -25.78 4.45 -3.84
N LYS A 149 -24.81 3.54 -3.95
CA LYS A 149 -24.83 2.40 -4.87
C LYS A 149 -24.95 1.07 -4.14
N LYS A 150 -25.53 0.09 -4.84
CA LYS A 150 -25.52 -1.33 -4.49
C LYS A 150 -25.01 -2.08 -5.71
N LEU A 151 -23.88 -2.75 -5.58
CA LEU A 151 -23.17 -3.33 -6.70
C LEU A 151 -22.96 -4.82 -6.46
N SER A 152 -23.15 -5.63 -7.48
CA SER A 152 -22.60 -6.98 -7.56
C SER A 152 -21.07 -6.93 -7.72
N SER A 153 -20.38 -8.06 -7.57
CA SER A 153 -18.93 -8.15 -7.81
C SER A 153 -18.54 -7.67 -9.22
N ALA A 154 -19.33 -8.01 -10.23
CA ALA A 154 -19.08 -7.58 -11.60
C ALA A 154 -19.22 -6.05 -11.76
N GLU A 155 -20.19 -5.45 -11.09
CA GLU A 155 -20.40 -4.00 -11.11
C GLU A 155 -19.34 -3.25 -10.29
N MET A 156 -18.83 -3.83 -9.19
CA MET A 156 -17.66 -3.31 -8.47
C MET A 156 -16.42 -3.27 -9.37
N VAL A 157 -16.14 -4.37 -10.08
CA VAL A 157 -15.01 -4.45 -11.01
C VAL A 157 -15.15 -3.41 -12.14
N ALA A 158 -16.37 -3.25 -12.68
CA ALA A 158 -16.64 -2.21 -13.67
C ALA A 158 -16.43 -0.80 -13.10
N TRP A 159 -16.85 -0.56 -11.85
CA TRP A 159 -16.68 0.72 -11.18
C TRP A 159 -15.20 1.08 -11.01
N TYR A 160 -14.33 0.13 -10.64
CA TYR A 160 -12.88 0.35 -10.64
C TYR A 160 -12.33 0.68 -12.03
N GLY A 161 -12.83 0.01 -13.06
CA GLY A 161 -12.50 0.34 -14.45
C GLY A 161 -12.82 1.79 -14.81
N GLU A 162 -13.98 2.30 -14.38
CA GLU A 162 -14.36 3.71 -14.60
C GLU A 162 -13.55 4.70 -13.76
N LEU A 163 -13.13 4.33 -12.54
CA LEU A 163 -12.21 5.15 -11.75
C LEU A 163 -10.84 5.25 -12.43
N LYS A 164 -10.29 4.13 -12.89
CA LYS A 164 -8.99 4.06 -13.57
C LYS A 164 -8.92 4.86 -14.88
N LYS A 165 -10.05 5.02 -15.59
CA LYS A 165 -10.10 5.88 -16.78
C LYS A 165 -9.88 7.36 -16.47
N ARG A 166 -10.16 7.78 -15.23
CA ARG A 166 -10.13 9.18 -14.79
C ARG A 166 -8.92 9.49 -13.93
N TYR A 167 -8.42 8.50 -13.19
CA TYR A 167 -7.27 8.63 -12.30
C TYR A 167 -6.25 7.51 -12.54
N PRO A 168 -4.93 7.80 -12.50
CA PRO A 168 -3.91 6.78 -12.65
C PRO A 168 -3.78 5.97 -11.35
N ILE A 169 -4.60 4.92 -11.24
CA ILE A 169 -4.66 4.00 -10.10
C ILE A 169 -4.11 2.62 -10.55
N PRO A 170 -2.78 2.42 -10.57
CA PRO A 170 -2.18 1.14 -10.94
C PRO A 170 -2.19 0.11 -9.81
N SER A 171 -2.68 0.42 -8.60
CA SER A 171 -2.77 -0.52 -7.48
C SER A 171 -4.08 -0.40 -6.73
N ILE A 172 -4.77 -1.54 -6.54
CA ILE A 172 -5.99 -1.67 -5.74
C ILE A 172 -5.78 -2.84 -4.76
N GLU A 173 -5.84 -2.53 -3.48
CA GLU A 173 -5.83 -3.47 -2.36
C GLU A 173 -7.26 -3.78 -1.93
N ASP A 174 -7.50 -5.06 -1.68
CA ASP A 174 -8.79 -5.63 -1.30
C ASP A 174 -9.95 -5.05 -2.11
N GLY A 175 -9.91 -5.18 -3.44
CA GLY A 175 -10.97 -4.65 -4.29
C GLY A 175 -12.32 -5.33 -4.11
N LEU A 176 -12.36 -6.54 -3.54
CA LEU A 176 -13.56 -7.35 -3.31
C LEU A 176 -13.45 -8.03 -1.93
N ALA A 177 -14.57 -8.50 -1.40
CA ALA A 177 -14.60 -9.16 -0.10
C ALA A 177 -13.70 -10.41 -0.07
N GLU A 178 -13.19 -10.76 1.10
CA GLU A 178 -12.22 -11.86 1.31
C GLU A 178 -12.76 -13.24 0.87
N ASP A 179 -14.07 -13.43 0.87
CA ASP A 179 -14.74 -14.67 0.49
C ASP A 179 -15.27 -14.69 -0.95
N ASP A 180 -15.18 -13.57 -1.68
CA ASP A 180 -15.64 -13.44 -3.08
C ASP A 180 -14.58 -13.92 -4.10
N TRP A 181 -14.15 -15.17 -3.97
CA TRP A 181 -13.10 -15.76 -4.82
C TRP A 181 -13.44 -15.72 -6.31
N ASP A 182 -14.71 -15.91 -6.66
CA ASP A 182 -15.19 -15.84 -8.04
C ASP A 182 -15.06 -14.41 -8.58
N GLY A 183 -15.45 -13.41 -7.78
CA GLY A 183 -15.24 -12.00 -8.07
C GLY A 183 -13.76 -11.65 -8.24
N TRP A 184 -12.88 -12.12 -7.36
CA TRP A 184 -11.43 -11.88 -7.45
C TRP A 184 -10.81 -12.43 -8.74
N ARG A 185 -11.21 -13.64 -9.16
CA ARG A 185 -10.77 -14.19 -10.46
C ARG A 185 -11.25 -13.32 -11.61
N ASN A 186 -12.51 -12.88 -11.59
CA ASN A 186 -13.06 -11.99 -12.62
C ASN A 186 -12.37 -10.62 -12.63
N MET A 187 -12.08 -10.05 -11.45
CA MET A 187 -11.32 -8.80 -11.31
C MET A 187 -9.91 -8.95 -11.88
N THR A 188 -9.26 -10.09 -11.65
CA THR A 188 -7.92 -10.38 -12.18
C THR A 188 -7.93 -10.51 -13.69
N VAL A 189 -8.95 -11.16 -14.26
CA VAL A 189 -9.13 -11.23 -15.73
C VAL A 189 -9.37 -9.84 -16.32
N ALA A 190 -10.20 -9.02 -15.67
CA ALA A 190 -10.61 -7.72 -16.20
C ALA A 190 -9.52 -6.64 -16.08
N LEU A 191 -8.79 -6.61 -14.95
CA LEU A 191 -7.90 -5.50 -14.57
C LEU A 191 -6.46 -5.94 -14.28
N GLY A 192 -6.21 -7.23 -14.02
CA GLY A 192 -4.91 -7.71 -13.53
C GLY A 192 -3.75 -7.59 -14.51
N LYS A 193 -4.01 -7.25 -15.78
CA LYS A 193 -2.96 -7.02 -16.79
C LYS A 193 -2.20 -5.71 -16.58
N ASP A 194 -2.90 -4.66 -16.15
CA ASP A 194 -2.37 -3.30 -16.01
C ASP A 194 -2.60 -2.73 -14.60
N THR A 195 -3.04 -3.56 -13.65
CA THR A 195 -3.30 -3.17 -12.26
C THR A 195 -2.74 -4.22 -11.32
N GLN A 196 -1.99 -3.74 -10.34
CA GLN A 196 -1.64 -4.50 -9.15
C GLN A 196 -2.90 -4.69 -8.30
N LEU A 197 -3.29 -5.95 -8.09
CA LEU A 197 -4.39 -6.37 -7.26
C LEU A 197 -3.78 -7.01 -6.02
N VAL A 198 -3.81 -6.28 -4.91
CA VAL A 198 -3.19 -6.69 -3.65
C VAL A 198 -4.24 -7.38 -2.79
N GLY A 199 -4.01 -8.65 -2.43
CA GLY A 199 -4.81 -9.31 -1.40
C GLY A 199 -4.19 -9.06 -0.01
N ASP A 200 -4.97 -8.51 0.91
CA ASP A 200 -4.66 -8.36 2.33
C ASP A 200 -5.54 -9.29 3.16
N ASP A 201 -6.82 -8.98 3.35
CA ASP A 201 -7.78 -9.84 4.05
C ASP A 201 -8.03 -11.14 3.27
N LEU A 202 -7.94 -11.11 1.94
CA LEU A 202 -8.01 -12.30 1.09
C LEU A 202 -6.92 -13.35 1.44
N LEU A 203 -5.72 -12.88 1.83
CA LEU A 203 -4.51 -13.72 1.88
C LEU A 203 -3.91 -13.84 3.28
N VAL A 204 -4.14 -12.88 4.16
CA VAL A 204 -3.71 -12.81 5.57
C VAL A 204 -2.25 -13.24 5.81
N THR A 205 -1.35 -12.87 4.88
CA THR A 205 0.07 -13.27 4.90
C THR A 205 0.28 -14.79 5.03
N ASN A 206 -0.69 -15.62 4.60
CA ASN A 206 -0.68 -17.06 4.80
C ASN A 206 -0.38 -17.79 3.48
N VAL A 207 0.65 -18.64 3.52
CA VAL A 207 1.14 -19.39 2.34
C VAL A 207 0.09 -20.30 1.70
N ASN A 208 -0.86 -20.84 2.46
CA ASN A 208 -1.91 -21.71 1.90
C ASN A 208 -2.94 -20.91 1.10
N PHE A 209 -3.34 -19.74 1.60
CA PHE A 209 -4.23 -18.83 0.88
C PHE A 209 -3.52 -18.25 -0.35
N LEU A 210 -2.25 -17.87 -0.21
CA LEU A 210 -1.42 -17.41 -1.33
C LEU A 210 -1.27 -18.50 -2.41
N GLU A 211 -0.97 -19.74 -2.04
CA GLU A 211 -0.87 -20.86 -2.99
C GLU A 211 -2.18 -21.07 -3.75
N ARG A 212 -3.32 -21.04 -3.03
CA ARG A 212 -4.64 -21.12 -3.66
C ARG A 212 -4.87 -19.96 -4.63
N ALA A 213 -4.60 -18.74 -4.21
CA ALA A 213 -4.79 -17.53 -5.00
C ALA A 213 -3.94 -17.52 -6.28
N ILE A 214 -2.69 -17.97 -6.20
CA ILE A 214 -1.81 -18.17 -7.36
C ILE A 214 -2.39 -19.19 -8.33
N LYS A 215 -2.84 -20.35 -7.82
CA LYS A 215 -3.42 -21.43 -8.64
C LYS A 215 -4.71 -21.00 -9.33
N GLU A 216 -5.56 -20.27 -8.60
CA GLU A 216 -6.85 -19.79 -9.07
C GLU A 216 -6.77 -18.49 -9.88
N LYS A 217 -5.61 -17.82 -9.89
CA LYS A 217 -5.41 -16.49 -10.49
C LYS A 217 -6.36 -15.44 -9.88
N ALA A 218 -6.43 -15.42 -8.56
CA ALA A 218 -7.24 -14.50 -7.78
C ALA A 218 -6.32 -13.47 -7.10
N ALA A 219 -6.13 -12.30 -7.73
CA ALA A 219 -5.12 -11.27 -7.45
C ALA A 219 -3.78 -11.47 -8.18
N ASN A 220 -2.83 -10.55 -7.98
CA ASN A 220 -1.46 -10.64 -8.52
C ASN A 220 -0.37 -10.04 -7.60
N ALA A 221 -0.76 -9.64 -6.39
CA ALA A 221 0.12 -9.17 -5.33
C ALA A 221 -0.45 -9.53 -3.96
N ILE A 222 0.43 -9.55 -2.94
CA ILE A 222 0.07 -9.83 -1.56
C ILE A 222 0.56 -8.71 -0.64
N LEU A 223 -0.28 -8.30 0.30
CA LEU A 223 0.12 -7.46 1.42
C LEU A 223 0.71 -8.35 2.53
N ILE A 224 1.90 -8.00 3.01
CA ILE A 224 2.65 -8.78 3.98
C ILE A 224 2.63 -8.06 5.32
N LYS A 225 1.85 -8.59 6.26
CA LYS A 225 1.78 -8.14 7.65
C LYS A 225 2.37 -9.23 8.54
N VAL A 226 3.56 -8.97 9.08
CA VAL A 226 4.35 -9.94 9.87
C VAL A 226 3.53 -10.60 11.00
N ASN A 227 2.65 -9.83 11.65
CA ASN A 227 1.87 -10.31 12.78
C ASN A 227 0.61 -11.12 12.40
N GLN A 228 0.19 -11.14 11.12
CA GLN A 228 -0.90 -12.02 10.67
C GLN A 228 -0.46 -13.49 10.66
N ILE A 229 0.79 -13.76 10.26
CA ILE A 229 1.35 -15.12 10.24
C ILE A 229 2.17 -15.46 11.49
N GLY A 230 2.73 -14.44 12.17
CA GLY A 230 3.25 -14.55 13.53
C GLY A 230 4.74 -14.86 13.65
N THR A 231 5.41 -15.30 12.57
CA THR A 231 6.86 -15.52 12.58
C THR A 231 7.59 -14.90 11.39
N LEU A 232 8.87 -14.56 11.61
CA LEU A 232 9.75 -14.08 10.55
C LEU A 232 9.97 -15.14 9.47
N THR A 233 10.13 -16.41 9.86
CA THR A 233 10.35 -17.51 8.90
C THR A 233 9.18 -17.66 7.94
N GLU A 234 7.94 -17.65 8.45
CA GLU A 234 6.75 -17.78 7.60
C GLU A 234 6.51 -16.51 6.78
N THR A 235 6.84 -15.33 7.32
CA THR A 235 6.84 -14.07 6.55
C THR A 235 7.78 -14.14 5.34
N VAL A 236 9.02 -14.61 5.55
CA VAL A 236 10.00 -14.79 4.47
C VAL A 236 9.49 -15.82 3.46
N ALA A 237 8.90 -16.92 3.91
CA ALA A 237 8.34 -17.94 3.03
C ALA A 237 7.18 -17.41 2.15
N ALA A 238 6.30 -16.57 2.70
CA ALA A 238 5.24 -15.92 1.93
C ALA A 238 5.79 -14.97 0.86
N VAL A 239 6.82 -14.17 1.20
CA VAL A 239 7.49 -13.29 0.24
C VAL A 239 8.20 -14.08 -0.85
N ASP A 240 8.94 -15.13 -0.49
CA ASP A 240 9.63 -16.01 -1.44
C ASP A 240 8.62 -16.68 -2.39
N MET A 241 7.47 -17.15 -1.88
CA MET A 241 6.41 -17.75 -2.70
C MET A 241 5.81 -16.76 -3.69
N ALA A 242 5.49 -15.54 -3.25
CA ALA A 242 4.97 -14.49 -4.14
C ALA A 242 6.00 -14.17 -5.24
N HIS A 243 7.26 -13.99 -4.86
CA HIS A 243 8.35 -13.75 -5.79
C HIS A 243 8.56 -14.88 -6.80
N ALA A 244 8.43 -16.14 -6.38
CA ALA A 244 8.57 -17.31 -7.24
C ALA A 244 7.42 -17.47 -8.25
N SER A 245 6.22 -16.99 -7.91
CA SER A 245 5.06 -16.99 -8.83
C SER A 245 4.97 -15.76 -9.72
N GLY A 246 5.95 -14.84 -9.64
CA GLY A 246 5.95 -13.57 -10.36
C GLY A 246 5.00 -12.52 -9.76
N TRP A 247 4.44 -12.79 -8.58
CA TRP A 247 3.63 -11.83 -7.83
C TRP A 247 4.51 -10.82 -7.11
N LYS A 248 3.91 -9.66 -6.84
CA LYS A 248 4.54 -8.62 -6.02
C LYS A 248 4.19 -8.86 -4.55
N ALA A 249 5.13 -8.54 -3.67
CA ALA A 249 4.90 -8.48 -2.22
C ALA A 249 4.98 -7.02 -1.77
N VAL A 250 4.08 -6.60 -0.89
CA VAL A 250 4.08 -5.26 -0.32
C VAL A 250 4.20 -5.39 1.19
N ILE A 251 5.34 -5.03 1.76
CA ILE A 251 5.50 -5.06 3.22
C ILE A 251 4.60 -3.99 3.83
N SER A 252 3.83 -4.34 4.87
CA SER A 252 2.85 -3.43 5.46
C SER A 252 2.96 -3.31 6.97
N HIS A 253 2.58 -2.13 7.45
CA HIS A 253 2.33 -1.84 8.86
C HIS A 253 0.97 -2.39 9.33
N ARG A 254 0.58 -2.05 10.56
CA ARG A 254 -0.80 -2.16 11.07
C ARG A 254 -1.33 -0.80 11.52
N SER A 255 -2.64 -0.62 11.66
CA SER A 255 -3.21 0.62 12.21
C SER A 255 -2.68 0.91 13.62
N GLY A 256 -2.51 -0.11 14.46
CA GLY A 256 -1.74 -0.01 15.71
C GLY A 256 -0.25 -0.30 15.47
N GLU A 257 0.60 0.72 15.57
CA GLU A 257 2.06 0.60 15.39
C GLU A 257 2.84 1.14 16.60
N THR A 258 4.14 0.83 16.61
CA THR A 258 5.11 1.33 17.58
C THR A 258 6.22 2.11 16.88
N GLU A 259 7.26 2.51 17.61
CA GLU A 259 8.49 3.07 17.07
C GLU A 259 9.38 2.04 16.35
N ASP A 260 9.06 0.73 16.42
CA ASP A 260 9.85 -0.34 15.77
C ASP A 260 9.93 -0.13 14.26
N THR A 261 11.08 -0.43 13.64
CA THR A 261 11.33 -0.18 12.22
C THR A 261 11.62 -1.45 11.42
N THR A 262 11.32 -2.63 11.97
CA THR A 262 11.67 -3.93 11.38
C THR A 262 11.14 -4.09 9.95
N ILE A 263 9.94 -3.55 9.67
CA ILE A 263 9.35 -3.63 8.32
C ILE A 263 10.14 -2.86 7.25
N ALA A 264 10.90 -1.82 7.61
CA ALA A 264 11.82 -1.15 6.68
C ALA A 264 12.94 -2.10 6.24
N HIS A 265 13.53 -2.83 7.19
CA HIS A 265 14.57 -3.83 6.91
C HIS A 265 14.03 -5.04 6.15
N LEU A 266 12.78 -5.45 6.39
CA LEU A 266 12.12 -6.51 5.63
C LEU A 266 11.94 -6.11 4.17
N ALA A 267 11.41 -4.91 3.91
CA ALA A 267 11.18 -4.44 2.55
C ALA A 267 12.48 -4.37 1.73
N VAL A 268 13.55 -3.87 2.36
CA VAL A 268 14.87 -3.79 1.72
C VAL A 268 15.53 -5.16 1.59
N GLY A 269 15.61 -5.93 2.67
CA GLY A 269 16.32 -7.20 2.72
C GLY A 269 15.70 -8.31 1.86
N LEU A 270 14.37 -8.32 1.75
CA LEU A 270 13.65 -9.25 0.87
C LEU A 270 13.41 -8.70 -0.54
N ALA A 271 13.85 -7.46 -0.80
CA ALA A 271 13.71 -6.78 -2.07
C ALA A 271 12.27 -6.78 -2.61
N THR A 272 11.30 -6.45 -1.76
CA THR A 272 9.87 -6.44 -2.12
C THR A 272 9.52 -5.30 -3.09
N GLY A 273 10.36 -4.27 -3.14
CA GLY A 273 10.20 -3.12 -4.03
C GLY A 273 9.08 -2.15 -3.62
N GLN A 274 8.24 -2.50 -2.66
CA GLN A 274 7.12 -1.68 -2.16
C GLN A 274 6.94 -1.82 -0.66
N ILE A 275 6.44 -0.74 -0.04
CA ILE A 275 6.08 -0.69 1.39
C ILE A 275 4.82 0.16 1.61
N LYS A 276 3.89 -0.30 2.45
CA LYS A 276 2.72 0.46 2.94
C LYS A 276 2.89 0.70 4.44
N THR A 277 3.38 1.87 4.82
CA THR A 277 3.70 2.18 6.24
C THR A 277 3.09 3.48 6.74
N GLY A 278 1.99 3.93 6.12
CA GLY A 278 1.18 5.07 6.55
C GLY A 278 1.59 6.41 5.94
N SER A 279 1.04 7.50 6.48
CA SER A 279 1.31 8.86 6.03
C SER A 279 2.68 9.37 6.47
N THR A 280 3.07 10.55 5.99
CA THR A 280 4.26 11.29 6.45
C THR A 280 4.00 12.08 7.74
N SER A 281 3.10 11.59 8.59
CA SER A 281 2.82 12.15 9.91
C SER A 281 2.71 11.02 10.94
N ARG A 282 2.87 11.38 12.23
CA ARG A 282 2.97 10.48 13.38
C ARG A 282 4.23 9.61 13.39
N THR A 283 4.91 9.53 14.54
CA THR A 283 6.23 8.88 14.65
C THR A 283 6.19 7.38 14.42
N ASP A 284 5.09 6.72 14.83
CA ASP A 284 4.75 5.33 14.54
C ASP A 284 4.83 4.98 13.05
N ARG A 285 4.63 5.95 12.16
CA ARG A 285 4.77 5.83 10.70
C ARG A 285 6.15 6.30 10.25
N VAL A 286 6.48 7.55 10.60
CA VAL A 286 7.68 8.26 10.14
C VAL A 286 8.98 7.58 10.61
N ALA A 287 8.98 6.82 11.70
CA ALA A 287 10.15 6.05 12.14
C ALA A 287 10.64 5.07 11.07
N LYS A 288 9.72 4.42 10.33
CA LYS A 288 10.06 3.48 9.25
C LYS A 288 10.65 4.21 8.05
N TYR A 289 10.09 5.36 7.68
CA TYR A 289 10.65 6.21 6.63
C TYR A 289 12.04 6.72 6.98
N ASN A 290 12.25 7.15 8.22
CA ASN A 290 13.57 7.55 8.71
C ASN A 290 14.57 6.39 8.68
N GLU A 291 14.14 5.16 8.97
CA GLU A 291 15.01 4.00 8.85
C GLU A 291 15.37 3.69 7.39
N LEU A 292 14.42 3.81 6.47
CA LEU A 292 14.71 3.69 5.04
C LEU A 292 15.68 4.76 4.55
N LEU A 293 15.60 6.00 5.05
CA LEU A 293 16.61 7.04 4.77
C LEU A 293 18.00 6.64 5.27
N ARG A 294 18.10 6.04 6.47
CA ARG A 294 19.38 5.55 7.02
C ARG A 294 19.93 4.39 6.19
N ILE A 295 19.08 3.44 5.80
CA ILE A 295 19.49 2.31 4.95
C ILE A 295 19.98 2.82 3.59
N GLU A 296 19.27 3.79 2.98
CA GLU A 296 19.71 4.42 1.73
C GLU A 296 21.08 5.10 1.90
N GLU A 297 21.29 5.85 2.99
CA GLU A 297 22.57 6.48 3.31
C GLU A 297 23.70 5.45 3.49
N MET A 298 23.43 4.35 4.21
CA MET A 298 24.38 3.26 4.42
C MET A 298 24.79 2.55 3.13
N LEU A 299 23.84 2.36 2.21
CA LEU A 299 24.10 1.75 0.91
C LEU A 299 24.86 2.70 -0.02
N GLY A 300 24.75 4.02 0.18
CA GLY A 300 25.47 5.03 -0.58
C GLY A 300 25.24 4.89 -2.09
N SER A 301 26.32 4.87 -2.88
CA SER A 301 26.22 4.69 -4.34
C SER A 301 25.67 3.33 -4.79
N ASN A 302 25.58 2.34 -3.88
CA ASN A 302 24.99 1.03 -4.17
C ASN A 302 23.46 1.02 -3.93
N ALA A 303 22.88 2.09 -3.38
CA ALA A 303 21.46 2.17 -3.16
C ALA A 303 20.70 2.10 -4.50
N LYS A 304 19.80 1.12 -4.61
CA LYS A 304 18.86 1.00 -5.72
C LYS A 304 17.47 1.30 -5.21
N PHE A 305 16.77 2.22 -5.85
CA PHE A 305 15.37 2.50 -5.60
C PHE A 305 14.50 1.76 -6.62
N ALA A 306 13.40 1.15 -6.18
CA ALA A 306 12.56 0.33 -7.05
C ALA A 306 11.91 1.14 -8.19
N GLY A 307 11.68 2.45 -7.98
CA GLY A 307 11.15 3.35 -9.00
C GLY A 307 9.76 2.93 -9.49
N ASN A 308 9.48 3.08 -10.78
CA ASN A 308 8.18 2.71 -11.32
C ASN A 308 8.05 1.18 -11.45
N VAL A 309 7.44 0.55 -10.43
CA VAL A 309 7.19 -0.90 -10.35
C VAL A 309 6.06 -1.39 -11.26
N PHE A 310 5.45 -0.52 -12.07
CA PHE A 310 4.33 -0.84 -12.96
C PHE A 310 4.72 -0.88 -14.46
N LEU A 311 5.99 -0.65 -14.78
CA LEU A 311 6.55 -0.73 -16.14
C LEU A 311 7.17 -2.10 -16.45
#